data_AF-A0A5Q0BGL6-F1
#
_entry.id   AF-A0A5Q0BGL6-F1
#
_cell.length_a   1.000
_cell.length_b   1.000
_cell.length_c   1.000
_cell.angle_alpha   90.00
_cell.angle_beta   90.00
_cell.angle_gamma   90.00
#
_symmetry.space_group_name_H-M   'P 1'
#
loop_
_entity.id
_entity.type
_entity.pdbx_description
1 polymer ?
#
loop_
_entity_poly.entity_id
_entity_poly.type
_entity_poly.pdbx_seq_one_letter_code
_entity_poly.pdbx_strand_id
1 'polypeptide(L)' 'MNGYEKQVKALLLQAGCKLIRSGKGSHEIWQCPNGVNVTVNHACKSRHTANSILQAAGIKFRF' A
#
# COMPACT_ATOMS: atom_id res chain seq x y z
N MET A 1 -4.12 -0.44 18.84
CA MET A 1 -3.03 -1.01 18.01
C MET A 1 -3.11 -0.39 16.63
N ASN A 2 -2.17 0.51 16.33
CA ASN A 2 -2.12 1.21 15.05
C ASN A 2 -1.79 0.21 13.94
N GLY A 3 -2.64 0.13 12.90
CA GLY A 3 -2.39 -0.71 11.74
C GLY A 3 -1.17 -0.24 10.95
N TYR A 4 -0.64 -1.11 10.08
CA TYR A 4 0.44 -0.79 9.16
C TYR A 4 -0.05 0.09 7.99
N GLU A 5 -1.36 0.34 7.87
CA GLU A 5 -1.91 1.02 6.69
C GLU A 5 -1.34 2.44 6.52
N LYS A 6 -1.22 3.20 7.61
CA LYS A 6 -0.68 4.57 7.54
C LYS A 6 0.76 4.59 7.06
N GLN A 7 1.59 3.67 7.55
CA GLN A 7 3.00 3.58 7.16
C GLN A 7 3.14 3.12 5.71
N VAL A 8 2.36 2.12 5.28
CA VAL A 8 2.33 1.67 3.89
C VAL A 8 1.93 2.80 2.94
N LYS A 9 0.86 3.55 3.26
CA LYS A 9 0.42 4.70 2.44
C LYS A 9 1.48 5.79 2.36
N ALA A 10 2.16 6.09 3.47
CA ALA A 10 3.25 7.07 3.47
C ALA A 10 4.41 6.63 2.56
N LEU A 11 4.81 5.36 2.61
CA LEU A 11 5.86 4.81 1.75
C LEU A 11 5.45 4.80 0.27
N LEU A 12 4.19 4.44 -0.02
CA LEU A 12 3.64 4.49 -1.39
C LEU A 12 3.68 5.91 -1.94
N LEU A 13 3.28 6.91 -1.16
CA LEU A 13 3.35 8.32 -1.55
C LEU A 13 4.80 8.78 -1.78
N GLN A 14 5.73 8.40 -0.89
CA GLN A 14 7.16 8.71 -1.05
C GLN A 14 7.76 8.08 -2.31
N ALA A 15 7.30 6.88 -2.67
CA ALA A 15 7.68 6.20 -3.92
C ALA A 15 7.01 6.80 -5.17
N GLY A 16 6.15 7.82 -5.03
CA GLY A 16 5.44 8.46 -6.13
C GLY A 16 4.19 7.69 -6.60
N CYS A 17 3.73 6.69 -5.84
CA CYS A 17 2.47 6.02 -6.13
C CYS A 17 1.29 6.95 -5.81
N LYS A 18 0.23 6.87 -6.62
CA LYS A 18 -0.96 7.70 -6.53
C LYS A 18 -2.20 6.87 -6.25
N LEU A 19 -3.06 7.35 -5.36
CA LEU A 19 -4.37 6.75 -5.15
C LEU A 19 -5.22 6.98 -6.41
N ILE A 20 -5.68 5.90 -7.03
CA ILE A 20 -6.55 5.96 -8.21
C ILE A 20 -8.00 6.02 -7.78
N ARG A 21 -8.39 5.10 -6.90
CA ARG A 21 -9.75 5.02 -6.37
C ARG A 21 -9.79 4.26 -5.07
N SER A 22 -10.73 4.61 -4.21
CA SER A 22 -11.24 3.71 -3.18
C SER A 22 -12.08 2.60 -3.82
N GLY A 23 -11.72 1.35 -3.57
CA GLY A 23 -12.55 0.19 -3.89
C GLY A 23 -13.79 0.11 -2.99
N LYS A 24 -14.54 -1.00 -3.08
CA LYS A 24 -15.71 -1.21 -2.23
C LYS A 24 -15.26 -1.51 -0.79
N GLY A 25 -15.71 -0.69 0.16
CA GLY A 25 -15.41 -0.85 1.58
C GLY A 25 -14.00 -0.34 1.95
N SER A 26 -13.23 -1.17 2.64
CA SER A 26 -11.94 -0.79 3.25
C SER A 26 -10.73 -0.99 2.34
N HIS A 27 -10.89 -0.95 1.02
CA HIS A 27 -9.79 -1.16 0.07
C HIS A 27 -9.53 0.09 -0.76
N GLU A 28 -8.26 0.40 -0.99
CA GLU A 28 -7.79 1.48 -1.86
C GLU A 28 -6.91 0.90 -2.96
N ILE A 29 -7.06 1.39 -4.18
CA ILE A 29 -6.23 1.00 -5.31
C ILE A 29 -5.27 2.14 -5.62
N TRP A 30 -3.98 1.83 -5.52
CA TRP A 30 -2.88 2.73 -5.76
C TRP A 30 -2.15 2.32 -7.04
N GLN A 31 -1.82 3.27 -7.89
CA GLN A 31 -0.98 3.03 -9.05
C GLN A 31 0.41 3.60 -8.80
N CYS A 32 1.41 2.74 -8.94
CA CYS A 32 2.80 3.08 -8.78
C CYS A 32 3.43 3.50 -10.12
N PRO A 33 4.51 4.29 -10.09
CA PRO A 33 5.16 4.78 -11.32
C PRO A 33 5.79 3.67 -12.16
N ASN A 34 5.97 2.47 -11.59
CA ASN A 34 6.39 1.27 -12.31
C ASN A 34 5.27 0.64 -13.16
N GLY A 35 4.08 1.24 -13.20
CA GLY A 35 2.92 0.74 -13.95
C GLY A 35 2.12 -0.33 -13.21
N VAL A 36 2.53 -0.74 -12.01
CA VAL A 36 1.83 -1.74 -11.21
C VAL A 36 0.77 -1.09 -10.33
N ASN A 37 -0.39 -1.74 -10.22
CA ASN A 37 -1.46 -1.36 -9.31
C ASN A 37 -1.39 -2.23 -8.06
N VAL A 38 -1.41 -1.60 -6.89
CA VAL A 38 -1.43 -2.28 -5.60
C VAL A 38 -2.70 -1.93 -4.83
N THR A 39 -3.23 -2.91 -4.09
CA THR A 39 -4.42 -2.73 -3.28
C THR A 39 -4.04 -2.66 -1.80
N VAL A 40 -4.38 -1.55 -1.15
CA VAL A 40 -4.13 -1.33 0.28
C VAL A 40 -5.43 -1.53 1.05
N ASN A 41 -5.44 -2.45 2.01
CA ASN A 41 -6.56 -2.61 2.93
C ASN A 41 -6.37 -1.67 4.14
N HIS A 42 -7.39 -0.89 4.50
CA HIS A 42 -7.37 -0.01 5.67
C HIS A 42 -7.22 -0.77 6.99
N ALA A 43 -7.59 -2.04 7.04
CA ALA A 43 -7.43 -2.89 8.22
C ALA A 43 -6.13 -3.70 8.18
N CYS A 44 -5.08 -3.22 7.50
CA CYS A 44 -3.80 -3.92 7.38
C CYS A 44 -3.10 -4.05 8.75
N LYS A 45 -3.49 -5.08 9.51
CA LYS A 45 -2.94 -5.41 10.83
C LYS A 45 -1.74 -6.35 10.77
N SER A 46 -1.43 -6.90 9.59
CA SER A 46 -0.36 -7.87 9.40
C SER A 46 0.84 -7.25 8.66
N ARG A 47 2.03 -7.39 9.25
CA ARG A 47 3.30 -7.05 8.61
C ARG A 47 3.51 -7.78 7.29
N HIS A 48 3.01 -9.01 7.16
CA HIS A 48 3.17 -9.81 5.94
C HIS A 48 2.41 -9.16 4.78
N THR A 49 1.16 -8.74 5.01
CA THR A 49 0.35 -8.04 4.02
C THR A 49 0.99 -6.70 3.63
N ALA A 50 1.49 -5.94 4.61
CA ALA A 50 2.21 -4.70 4.35
C ALA A 50 3.45 -4.92 3.47
N ASN A 51 4.27 -5.92 3.80
CA ASN A 51 5.47 -6.27 3.04
C ASN A 51 5.14 -6.75 1.62
N SER A 52 4.08 -7.55 1.43
CA SER A 52 3.63 -7.96 0.10
C SER A 52 3.16 -6.78 -0.75
N ILE A 53 2.46 -5.80 -0.17
CA ILE A 53 2.03 -4.58 -0.88
C ILE A 53 3.25 -3.78 -1.33
N LEU A 54 4.20 -3.55 -0.43
CA LEU A 54 5.42 -2.79 -0.76
C LEU A 54 6.27 -3.50 -1.81
N GLN A 55 6.40 -4.83 -1.71
CA GLN A 55 7.09 -5.63 -2.70
C GLN A 55 6.42 -5.55 -4.08
N ALA A 56 5.08 -5.63 -4.13
CA ALA A 56 4.32 -5.46 -5.37
C ALA A 56 4.45 -4.04 -5.96
N ALA A 57 4.57 -3.03 -5.09
CA ALA A 57 4.85 -1.65 -5.48
C ALA A 57 6.30 -1.43 -5.95
N GLY A 58 7.17 -2.44 -5.85
CA GLY A 58 8.59 -2.33 -6.17
C GLY A 58 9.41 -1.58 -5.10
N ILE A 59 8.84 -1.37 -3.92
CA ILE A 59 9.48 -0.67 -2.80
C ILE A 59 10.27 -1.69 -1.99
N LYS A 60 11.59 -1.52 -1.92
CA LYS A 60 12.49 -2.33 -1.09
C LYS A 60 12.43 -1.85 0.37
N PHE A 61 11.31 -2.08 1.05
CA PHE A 61 11.12 -1.81 2.47
C PHE A 61 10.42 -2.98 3.16
N ARG A 62 10.79 -3.26 4.41
CA ARG A 62 10.26 -4.38 5.19
C ARG A 62 9.96 -3.97 6.63
N PHE A 63 8.73 -4.22 7.08
CA PHE A 63 8.28 -4.15 8.47
C PHE A 63 8.57 -5.43 9.25
#